data_AF-A0A7S4CCD7-F1
#
_entry.id   AF-A0A7S4CCD7-F1
#
_cell.length_a   1.000
_cell.length_b   1.000
_cell.length_c   1.000
_cell.angle_alpha   90.00
_cell.angle_beta   90.00
_cell.angle_gamma   90.00
#
_symmetry.space_group_name_H-M   'P 1'
#
loop_
_entity.id
_entity.type
_entity.pdbx_description
1 polymer ?
#
loop_
_entity_poly.entity_id
_entity_poly.type
_entity_poly.pdbx_seq_one_letter_code
_entity_poly.pdbx_strand_id
1 'polypeptide(L)'
;AKKFVTLYRLNKQLLSAQEHYDWGLRAVKSVLVIAGELKRGDPAIDERRTLMRALRDTNMAKLSRDDIYVFMKLIQALFPGIDVPVKLYPELVEACKQAASN
;
A
#
# COMPACT_ATOMS: atom_id res chain seq x y z
N ALA A 1 -14.36 5.31 -5.06
CA ALA A 1 -14.58 4.11 -5.89
C ALA A 1 -13.71 4.06 -7.16
N LYS A 2 -13.81 5.03 -8.10
CA LYS A 2 -13.13 4.97 -9.41
C LYS A 2 -11.61 4.70 -9.34
N LYS A 3 -10.87 5.35 -8.43
CA LYS A 3 -9.41 5.17 -8.29
C LYS A 3 -8.98 3.73 -7.97
N PHE A 4 -9.72 3.00 -7.13
CA PHE A 4 -9.43 1.60 -6.80
C PHE A 4 -9.60 0.69 -8.01
N VAL A 5 -10.75 0.83 -8.68
CA VAL A 5 -11.08 0.04 -9.86
C VAL A 5 -10.05 0.30 -10.96
N THR A 6 -9.68 1.56 -11.17
CA THR A 6 -8.64 1.94 -12.14
C THR A 6 -7.28 1.34 -11.75
N LEU A 7 -6.84 1.45 -10.49
CA LEU A 7 -5.55 0.90 -10.07
C LEU A 7 -5.50 -0.61 -10.25
N TYR A 8 -6.51 -1.34 -9.77
CA TYR A 8 -6.48 -2.81 -9.80
C TYR A 8 -6.63 -3.35 -11.23
N ARG A 9 -7.38 -2.65 -12.09
CA ARG A 9 -7.39 -2.93 -13.53
C ARG A 9 -6.01 -2.73 -14.15
N LEU A 10 -5.34 -1.60 -13.86
CA LEU A 10 -4.01 -1.30 -14.39
C LEU A 10 -2.96 -2.28 -13.85
N ASN A 11 -3.00 -2.64 -12.56
CA ASN A 11 -2.11 -3.62 -11.97
C ASN A 11 -2.25 -4.98 -12.66
N LYS A 12 -3.48 -5.42 -12.94
CA LYS A 12 -3.73 -6.67 -13.68
C LYS A 12 -3.18 -6.64 -15.12
N GLN A 13 -3.09 -5.45 -15.73
CA GLN A 13 -2.63 -5.28 -17.10
C GLN A 13 -1.10 -5.07 -17.22
N LEU A 14 -0.49 -4.46 -16.21
CA LEU A 14 0.89 -3.94 -16.30
C LEU A 14 1.88 -4.68 -15.40
N LEU A 15 1.41 -5.38 -14.36
CA LEU A 15 2.27 -6.18 -13.50
C LEU A 15 2.40 -7.60 -14.02
N SER A 16 3.46 -8.28 -13.58
CA SER A 16 3.68 -9.68 -13.91
C SER A 16 2.52 -10.57 -13.44
N ALA A 17 2.25 -11.65 -14.17
CA ALA A 17 1.23 -12.62 -13.81
C ALA A 17 1.78 -13.54 -12.69
N GLN A 18 1.42 -13.24 -11.45
CA GLN A 18 1.72 -14.08 -10.29
C GLN A 18 0.44 -14.75 -9.77
N GLU A 19 0.51 -16.03 -9.42
CA GLU A 19 -0.66 -16.80 -8.96
C GLU A 19 -1.28 -16.24 -7.67
N HIS A 20 -0.45 -15.69 -6.77
CA HIS A 20 -0.88 -15.13 -5.49
C HIS A 20 -1.42 -13.70 -5.57
N TYR A 21 -1.44 -13.06 -6.75
CA TYR A 21 -1.94 -11.70 -6.90
C TYR A 21 -3.48 -11.66 -6.86
N ASP A 22 -4.03 -11.18 -5.75
CA ASP A 22 -5.47 -10.89 -5.62
C ASP A 22 -5.78 -9.40 -5.94
N TRP A 23 -6.48 -9.18 -7.06
CA TRP A 23 -7.01 -7.88 -7.50
C TRP A 23 -8.54 -7.76 -7.36
N GLY A 24 -9.18 -8.70 -6.66
CA GLY A 24 -10.63 -8.77 -6.51
C GLY A 24 -11.19 -7.88 -5.39
N LEU A 25 -12.50 -8.01 -5.16
CA LEU A 25 -13.21 -7.24 -4.13
C LEU A 25 -12.72 -7.56 -2.70
N ARG A 26 -12.16 -8.75 -2.47
CA ARG A 26 -11.55 -9.12 -1.19
C ARG A 26 -10.37 -8.22 -0.85
N ALA A 27 -9.48 -8.00 -1.82
CA ALA A 27 -8.38 -7.07 -1.68
C ALA A 27 -8.87 -5.62 -1.47
N VAL A 28 -9.93 -5.20 -2.15
CA VAL A 28 -10.54 -3.87 -1.94
C VAL A 28 -11.09 -3.72 -0.51
N LYS A 29 -11.80 -4.73 -0.01
CA LYS A 29 -12.33 -4.74 1.37
C LYS A 29 -11.20 -4.60 2.40
N SER A 30 -10.11 -5.35 2.24
CA SER A 30 -8.95 -5.28 3.13
C SER A 30 -8.36 -3.86 3.21
N VAL A 31 -8.18 -3.20 2.05
CA VAL A 31 -7.70 -1.81 2.04
C VAL A 31 -8.64 -0.86 2.77
N LEU A 32 -9.96 -1.00 2.59
CA LEU A 32 -10.94 -0.13 3.25
C LEU A 32 -10.96 -0.32 4.77
N VAL A 33 -10.80 -1.55 5.25
CA VAL A 33 -10.69 -1.84 6.70
C VAL A 33 -9.47 -1.14 7.28
N ILE A 34 -8.29 -1.31 6.65
CA ILE A 34 -7.03 -0.71 7.10
C ILE A 34 -7.09 0.82 7.00
N ALA A 35 -7.65 1.39 5.93
CA ALA A 35 -7.85 2.83 5.81
C ALA A 35 -8.74 3.37 6.95
N GLY A 36 -9.80 2.63 7.31
CA GLY A 36 -10.65 2.98 8.44
C GLY A 36 -9.91 2.95 9.78
N GLU A 37 -9.05 1.96 10.00
CA GLU A 37 -8.20 1.87 11.20
C GLU A 37 -7.21 3.03 11.28
N LEU A 38 -6.53 3.34 10.18
CA LEU A 38 -5.61 4.48 10.10
C LEU A 38 -6.32 5.82 10.40
N LYS A 39 -7.53 6.04 9.84
CA LYS A 39 -8.30 7.26 10.07
C LYS A 39 -8.81 7.37 11.51
N ARG A 40 -9.17 6.26 12.15
CA ARG A 40 -9.58 6.27 13.56
C ARG A 40 -8.39 6.50 14.49
N GLY A 41 -7.21 5.97 14.15
CA GLY A 41 -5.98 6.19 14.92
C GLY A 41 -5.42 7.61 14.80
N ASP A 42 -5.69 8.30 13.69
CA ASP A 42 -5.36 9.71 13.50
C ASP A 42 -6.53 10.42 12.77
N PRO A 43 -7.49 10.99 13.51
CA PRO A 43 -8.64 11.67 12.90
C PRO A 43 -8.27 12.91 12.08
N ALA A 44 -7.10 13.51 12.30
CA ALA A 44 -6.66 14.73 11.62
C ALA A 44 -6.02 14.45 10.25
N ILE A 45 -5.57 13.20 10.00
CA ILE A 45 -4.94 12.86 8.72
C ILE A 45 -5.90 13.05 7.54
N ASP A 46 -5.40 13.67 6.48
CA ASP A 46 -6.14 13.84 5.23
C ASP A 46 -6.59 12.48 4.67
N GLU A 47 -7.87 12.37 4.30
CA GLU A 47 -8.46 11.11 3.86
C GLU A 47 -7.79 10.56 2.60
N ARG A 48 -7.34 11.44 1.69
CA ARG A 48 -6.64 11.00 0.48
C ARG A 48 -5.26 10.43 0.82
N ARG A 49 -4.55 11.01 1.79
CA ARG A 49 -3.30 10.45 2.35
C ARG A 49 -3.54 9.10 3.02
N THR A 50 -4.60 8.98 3.83
CA THR A 50 -4.99 7.70 4.46
C THR A 50 -5.22 6.62 3.42
N LEU A 51 -5.97 6.95 2.36
CA LEU A 51 -6.33 6.01 1.32
C LEU A 51 -5.13 5.57 0.49
N MET A 52 -4.28 6.52 0.10
CA MET A 52 -3.03 6.25 -0.61
C MET A 52 -2.14 5.34 0.23
N ARG A 53 -1.99 5.64 1.52
CA ARG A 53 -1.18 4.86 2.45
C ARG A 53 -1.67 3.43 2.59
N ALA A 54 -2.95 3.24 2.89
CA ALA A 54 -3.54 1.92 3.03
C ALA A 54 -3.35 1.10 1.75
N LEU A 55 -3.63 1.70 0.59
CA LEU A 55 -3.51 1.05 -0.71
C LEU A 55 -2.07 0.67 -1.05
N ARG A 56 -1.10 1.53 -0.73
CA ARG A 56 0.33 1.28 -0.93
C ARG A 56 0.80 0.13 -0.04
N ASP A 57 0.62 0.27 1.27
CA ASP A 57 1.22 -0.60 2.27
C ASP A 57 0.66 -2.04 2.14
N THR A 58 -0.63 -2.20 1.82
CA THR A 58 -1.23 -3.54 1.61
C THR A 58 -0.77 -4.24 0.34
N ASN A 59 -0.49 -3.49 -0.73
CA ASN A 59 -0.13 -4.08 -2.01
C ASN A 59 1.38 -4.31 -2.10
N MET A 60 2.21 -3.38 -1.62
CA MET A 60 3.67 -3.55 -1.64
C MET A 60 4.14 -4.82 -0.94
N ALA A 61 3.48 -5.23 0.15
CA ALA A 61 3.88 -6.42 0.92
C ALA A 61 3.79 -7.75 0.13
N LYS A 62 2.99 -7.82 -0.94
CA LYS A 62 2.81 -9.05 -1.75
C LYS A 62 3.44 -8.98 -3.14
N LEU A 63 3.92 -7.81 -3.56
CA LEU A 63 4.46 -7.58 -4.90
C LEU A 63 5.91 -8.06 -5.00
N SER A 64 6.27 -8.52 -6.19
CA SER A 64 7.67 -8.76 -6.55
C SER A 64 8.47 -7.46 -6.56
N ARG A 65 9.81 -7.56 -6.45
CA ARG A 65 10.69 -6.39 -6.47
C ARG A 65 10.49 -5.52 -7.74
N ASP A 66 10.34 -6.16 -8.89
CA ASP A 66 10.19 -5.46 -10.17
C ASP A 66 8.81 -4.81 -10.30
N ASP A 67 7.76 -5.50 -9.83
CA ASP A 67 6.38 -4.98 -9.86
C ASP A 67 6.17 -3.81 -8.90
N ILE A 68 6.91 -3.74 -7.79
CA ILE A 68 6.87 -2.60 -6.86
C ILE A 68 7.19 -1.30 -7.59
N TYR A 69 8.18 -1.30 -8.49
CA TYR A 69 8.54 -0.08 -9.23
C TYR A 69 7.40 0.42 -10.10
N VAL A 70 6.78 -0.47 -10.88
CA VAL A 70 5.64 -0.14 -11.75
C VAL A 70 4.44 0.31 -10.93
N PHE A 71 4.11 -0.42 -9.86
CA PHE A 71 3.02 -0.08 -8.95
C PHE A 71 3.19 1.31 -8.34
N MET A 72 4.41 1.67 -7.91
CA MET A 72 4.68 2.98 -7.33
C MET A 72 4.48 4.13 -8.34
N LYS A 73 4.75 3.91 -9.63
CA LYS A 73 4.43 4.91 -10.66
C LYS A 73 2.93 5.04 -10.88
N LEU A 74 2.19 3.93 -10.89
CA LEU A 74 0.73 3.94 -11.04
C LEU A 74 0.03 4.64 -9.87
N ILE A 75 0.45 4.36 -8.63
CA ILE A 75 -0.17 4.99 -7.46
C ILE A 75 0.12 6.49 -7.40
N GLN A 76 1.33 6.93 -7.78
CA GLN A 76 1.66 8.36 -7.91
C GLN A 76 0.80 9.07 -8.95
N ALA A 77 0.54 8.43 -10.10
CA ALA A 77 -0.35 8.98 -11.12
C ALA A 77 -1.82 9.11 -10.64
N LEU A 78 -2.30 8.19 -9.78
CA LEU A 78 -3.66 8.25 -9.23
C LEU A 78 -3.81 9.20 -8.03
N PHE A 79 -2.72 9.51 -7.35
CA PHE A 79 -2.65 10.40 -6.19
C PHE A 79 -1.61 11.50 -6.42
N PRO A 80 -1.78 12.36 -7.44
CA PRO A 80 -0.80 13.40 -7.77
C PRO A 80 -0.67 14.39 -6.61
N GLY A 81 0.58 14.80 -6.32
CA GLY A 81 0.91 15.75 -5.25
C GLY A 81 0.73 15.22 -3.83
N ILE A 82 0.47 13.92 -3.66
CA ILE A 82 0.38 13.29 -2.35
C ILE A 82 1.65 12.49 -2.10
N ASP A 83 2.46 12.97 -1.18
CA ASP A 83 3.53 12.17 -0.58
C ASP A 83 3.08 11.67 0.80
N VAL A 84 3.36 10.40 1.07
CA VAL A 84 3.04 9.75 2.33
C VAL A 84 4.34 9.13 2.83
N PRO A 85 4.96 9.65 3.90
CA PRO A 85 6.17 9.05 4.42
C PRO A 85 5.90 7.61 4.91
N VAL A 86 6.92 6.75 4.79
CA VAL A 86 6.89 5.44 5.42
C VAL A 86 6.90 5.63 6.93
N LYS A 87 5.99 4.97 7.65
CA LYS A 87 6.03 4.97 9.11
C LYS A 87 7.12 4.00 9.54
N LEU A 88 8.18 4.55 10.11
CA LEU A 88 9.27 3.78 10.70
C LEU A 88 9.02 3.60 12.19
N TYR A 89 9.44 2.46 12.71
CA TYR A 89 9.46 2.16 14.14
C TYR A 89 10.93 1.92 14.52
N PRO A 90 11.71 2.97 14.81
CA PRO A 90 13.16 2.86 15.00
C PRO A 90 13.53 1.85 16.11
N GLU A 91 12.79 1.87 17.21
CA GLU A 91 12.99 0.95 18.34
C GLU A 91 12.77 -0.51 17.93
N LEU A 92 11.73 -0.80 17.13
CA LEU A 92 11.47 -2.14 16.61
C LEU A 92 12.57 -2.57 15.63
N VAL A 93 12.99 -1.67 14.74
CA VAL A 93 14.07 -1.95 13.79
C VAL A 93 15.36 -2.29 14.52
N GLU A 94 15.68 -1.56 15.58
CA GLU A 94 16.88 -1.80 16.37
C GLU A 94 16.80 -3.12 17.15
N ALA A 95 15.66 -3.41 17.79
CA ALA A 95 15.44 -4.68 18.46
C ALA A 95 15.56 -5.88 17.50
N CYS A 96 15.03 -5.78 16.28
CA CYS A 96 15.20 -6.82 15.25
C CYS A 96 16.66 -7.03 14.83
N LYS A 97 17.45 -5.95 14.69
CA LYS A 97 18.88 -6.06 14.35
C LYS A 97 19.69 -6.75 15.44
N GLN A 98 19.41 -6.40 16.70
CA GLN A 98 20.07 -7.03 17.85
C GLN A 98 19.75 -8.52 17.92
N ALA A 99 18.47 -8.89 17.75
CA ALA A 99 18.04 -10.29 17.75
C ALA A 99 18.64 -11.12 16.61
N ALA A 100 18.84 -10.53 15.42
CA ALA A 100 19.41 -11.21 14.26
C ALA A 100 20.95 -11.30 14.28
N SER A 101 21.61 -10.60 15.21
CA SER A 101 23.07 -10.61 15.36
C SER A 101 23.57 -11.63 16.40
N ASN A 102 22.64 -12.31 17.09
CA ASN A 102 22.90 -13.44 18.00
C ASN A 102 22.64 -14.77 17.29
#